data_AF-A0A533BDZ4-F1
#
_entry.id   AF-A0A533BDZ4-F1
#
_cell.length_a   1.000
_cell.length_b   1.000
_cell.length_c   1.000
_cell.angle_alpha   90.00
_cell.angle_beta   90.00
_cell.angle_gamma   90.00
#
_symmetry.space_group_name_H-M   'P 1'
#
loop_
_entity.id
_entity.type
_entity.pdbx_description
1 polymer ?
#
loop_
_entity_poly.entity_id
_entity_poly.type
_entity_poly.pdbx_seq_one_letter_code
_entity_poly.pdbx_strand_id
1 'polypeptide(L)'
;MCHGADAKGTGQLAAALPVRPANLTDCKLTAEDPVEVVQGIIRHGGPYAGRSSVMPAFGTVLSDSDIADVARYVKSLCADPDWVPGELNFPRPLLTERPFPNRK
;
A
#
# COMPACT_ATOMS: atom_id res chain seq x y z
N MET A 1 -6.58 -13.69 -7.94
CA MET A 1 -5.72 -14.82 -8.40
C MET A 1 -4.48 -14.99 -7.52
N CYS A 2 -3.54 -14.04 -7.43
CA CYS A 2 -2.32 -14.18 -6.60
C CYS A 2 -2.52 -13.72 -5.16
N HIS A 3 -3.14 -12.55 -4.98
CA HIS A 3 -3.38 -11.99 -3.64
C HIS A 3 -4.53 -12.66 -2.87
N GLY A 4 -5.32 -13.53 -3.53
CA GLY A 4 -6.50 -14.15 -2.92
C GLY A 4 -7.73 -13.24 -2.95
N ALA A 5 -8.91 -13.80 -2.69
CA ALA A 5 -10.15 -13.03 -2.52
C ALA A 5 -10.22 -12.36 -1.14
N ASP A 6 -9.47 -12.89 -0.17
CA ASP A 6 -9.25 -12.33 1.15
C ASP A 6 -8.09 -11.30 1.18
N ALA A 7 -7.42 -11.10 0.05
CA ALA A 7 -6.28 -10.22 -0.15
C ALA A 7 -5.04 -10.54 0.71
N LYS A 8 -4.94 -11.76 1.26
CA LYS A 8 -3.86 -12.15 2.19
C LYS A 8 -2.60 -12.72 1.54
N GLY A 9 -2.53 -12.70 0.22
CA GLY A 9 -1.44 -13.34 -0.51
C GLY A 9 -1.55 -14.86 -0.58
N THR A 10 -2.75 -15.40 -0.39
CA THR A 10 -3.08 -16.83 -0.31
C THR A 10 -3.87 -17.31 -1.53
N GLY A 11 -3.84 -16.55 -2.63
CA GLY A 11 -4.57 -16.89 -3.84
C GLY A 11 -4.10 -18.20 -4.47
N GLN A 12 -4.90 -18.76 -5.38
CA GLN A 12 -4.64 -20.05 -6.02
C GLN A 12 -3.24 -20.17 -6.64
N LEU A 13 -2.70 -19.07 -7.17
CA LEU A 13 -1.36 -19.06 -7.77
C LEU A 13 -0.23 -18.78 -6.76
N ALA A 14 -0.54 -18.34 -5.54
CA ALA A 14 0.47 -17.90 -4.57
C ALA A 14 1.51 -18.99 -4.24
N ALA A 15 1.07 -20.24 -4.12
CA ALA A 15 1.96 -21.37 -3.80
C ALA A 15 2.95 -21.71 -4.93
N ALA A 16 2.67 -21.30 -6.17
CA ALA A 16 3.53 -21.56 -7.32
C ALA A 16 4.54 -20.42 -7.58
N LEU A 17 4.47 -19.32 -6.83
CA LEU A 17 5.34 -18.17 -7.02
C LEU A 17 6.62 -18.30 -6.17
N PRO A 18 7.78 -17.86 -6.67
CA PRO A 18 9.05 -17.92 -5.93
C PRO A 18 9.06 -16.95 -4.72
N VAL A 19 8.15 -15.98 -4.69
CA VAL A 19 7.97 -15.03 -3.59
C VAL A 19 6.50 -15.00 -3.22
N ARG A 20 6.20 -15.09 -1.93
CA ARG A 20 4.83 -14.98 -1.44
C ARG A 20 4.26 -13.59 -1.79
N PRO A 21 3.09 -13.51 -2.43
CA PRO A 21 2.44 -12.22 -2.66
C PRO A 21 2.21 -11.47 -1.34
N ALA A 22 2.25 -10.14 -1.40
CA ALA A 22 2.00 -9.30 -0.23
C ALA A 22 0.60 -9.54 0.34
N ASN A 23 0.51 -9.54 1.67
CA ASN A 23 -0.76 -9.43 2.39
C ASN A 23 -1.23 -7.99 2.32
N LEU A 24 -2.29 -7.72 1.54
CA LEU A 24 -2.79 -6.38 1.32
C LEU A 24 -3.67 -5.87 2.49
N THR A 25 -4.03 -6.75 3.44
CA THR A 25 -4.75 -6.35 4.65
C THR A 25 -3.80 -5.91 5.77
N ASP A 26 -2.48 -6.05 5.58
CA ASP A 26 -1.49 -5.61 6.55
C ASP A 26 -1.26 -4.10 6.36
N CYS A 27 -1.79 -3.30 7.28
CA CYS A 27 -1.69 -1.85 7.25
C CYS A 27 -0.25 -1.34 7.18
N LYS A 28 0.73 -2.05 7.75
CA LYS A 28 2.14 -1.68 7.60
C LYS A 28 2.63 -1.78 6.16
N LEU A 29 2.08 -2.72 5.39
CA LEU A 29 2.47 -2.93 4.00
C LEU A 29 1.67 -2.08 3.02
N THR A 30 0.39 -1.84 3.28
CA THR A 30 -0.50 -1.14 2.32
C THR A 30 -0.76 0.31 2.66
N ALA A 31 -0.64 0.71 3.92
CA ALA A 31 -0.92 2.06 4.32
C ALA A 31 0.34 2.90 4.56
N GLU A 32 1.54 2.33 4.66
CA GLU A 32 2.80 3.10 4.56
C GLU A 32 2.99 3.71 3.17
N ASP A 33 2.65 2.97 2.12
CA ASP A 33 2.74 3.47 0.75
C ASP A 33 1.66 4.51 0.46
N PRO A 34 2.03 5.70 -0.04
CA PRO A 34 1.08 6.61 -0.66
C PRO A 34 0.29 5.93 -1.80
N VAL A 35 -0.95 6.34 -2.02
CA VAL A 35 -1.86 5.76 -3.01
C VAL A 35 -1.26 5.90 -4.41
N GLU A 36 -0.48 6.94 -4.67
CA GLU A 36 0.26 7.13 -5.91
C GLU A 36 1.33 6.05 -6.11
N VAL A 37 1.99 5.61 -5.03
CA VAL A 37 2.93 4.48 -5.08
C VAL A 37 2.16 3.21 -5.39
N VAL A 38 1.01 2.98 -4.76
CA VAL A 38 0.14 1.83 -5.06
C VAL A 38 -0.30 1.84 -6.53
N GLN A 39 -0.74 2.98 -7.06
CA GLN A 39 -1.08 3.14 -8.47
C GLN A 39 0.12 2.84 -9.38
N GLY A 40 1.31 3.31 -9.00
CA GLY A 40 2.55 3.04 -9.74
C GLY A 40 2.92 1.57 -9.78
N ILE A 41 2.76 0.83 -8.66
CA ILE A 41 2.95 -0.62 -8.62
C ILE A 41 1.95 -1.33 -9.54
N ILE A 42 0.67 -0.94 -9.52
CA ILE A 42 -0.34 -1.55 -10.40
C ILE A 42 0.01 -1.26 -11.86
N ARG A 43 0.40 -0.02 -12.17
CA ARG A 43 0.71 0.42 -13.54
C ARG A 43 1.96 -0.24 -14.09
N HIS A 44 3.03 -0.32 -13.30
CA HIS A 44 4.38 -0.65 -13.75
C HIS A 44 4.92 -1.99 -13.18
N GLY A 45 4.14 -2.65 -12.33
CA GLY A 45 4.53 -3.89 -11.66
C GLY A 45 5.34 -3.66 -10.38
N GLY A 46 5.68 -4.76 -9.73
CA GLY A 46 6.43 -4.76 -8.47
C GLY A 46 7.75 -3.97 -8.50
N PRO A 47 8.58 -4.05 -9.56
CA PRO A 47 9.88 -3.37 -9.60
C PRO A 47 9.80 -1.85 -9.45
N TYR A 48 8.67 -1.22 -9.78
CA TYR A 48 8.46 0.23 -9.61
C TYR A 48 8.74 0.73 -8.20
N ALA A 49 8.42 -0.09 -7.20
CA ALA A 49 8.63 0.22 -5.78
C ALA A 49 9.64 -0.75 -5.14
N GLY A 50 10.58 -1.30 -5.91
CA GLY A 50 11.59 -2.23 -5.41
C GLY A 50 11.03 -3.59 -4.95
N ARG A 51 9.85 -3.99 -5.42
CA ARG A 51 9.20 -5.27 -5.10
C ARG A 51 9.49 -6.32 -6.18
N SER A 52 9.04 -7.55 -5.92
CA SER A 52 9.25 -8.69 -6.82
C SER A 52 8.76 -8.44 -8.25
N SER A 53 9.57 -8.79 -9.23
CA SER A 53 9.24 -8.76 -10.67
C SER A 53 8.11 -9.72 -11.06
N VAL A 54 7.73 -10.63 -10.15
CA VAL A 54 6.60 -11.54 -10.34
C VAL A 54 5.26 -10.78 -10.37
N MET A 55 5.17 -9.62 -9.71
CA MET A 55 3.99 -8.77 -9.82
C MET A 55 4.05 -8.00 -11.15
N PRO A 56 3.20 -8.32 -12.13
CA PRO A 56 3.29 -7.76 -13.47
C PRO A 56 2.75 -6.33 -13.52
N ALA A 57 3.09 -5.63 -14.61
CA ALA A 57 2.51 -4.34 -14.94
C ALA A 57 1.11 -4.51 -15.55
N PHE A 58 0.14 -3.70 -15.12
CA PHE A 58 -1.23 -3.69 -15.65
C PHE A 58 -1.57 -2.43 -16.45
N GLY A 59 -0.61 -1.50 -16.63
CA GLY A 59 -0.85 -0.20 -17.29
C GLY A 59 -1.30 -0.25 -18.75
N THR A 60 -1.17 -1.40 -19.43
CA THR A 60 -1.66 -1.60 -20.81
C THR A 60 -3.03 -2.29 -20.86
N VAL A 61 -3.53 -2.78 -19.73
CA VAL A 61 -4.77 -3.56 -19.61
C VAL A 61 -5.85 -2.78 -18.87
N LEU A 62 -5.46 -1.94 -17.92
CA LEU A 62 -6.37 -1.11 -17.11
C LEU A 62 -6.31 0.34 -17.56
N SER A 63 -7.46 1.03 -17.52
CA SER A 63 -7.51 2.48 -17.68
C SER A 63 -6.95 3.20 -16.46
N ASP A 64 -6.64 4.48 -16.59
CA ASP A 64 -6.17 5.30 -15.45
C ASP A 64 -7.19 5.37 -14.32
N SER A 65 -8.49 5.39 -14.64
CA SER A 65 -9.57 5.33 -13.65
C SER A 65 -9.61 3.97 -12.96
N ASP A 66 -9.46 2.87 -13.68
CA ASP A 66 -9.46 1.53 -13.07
C ASP A 66 -8.27 1.37 -12.12
N ILE A 67 -7.08 1.87 -12.52
CA ILE A 67 -5.89 1.85 -11.66
C ILE A 67 -6.13 2.64 -10.37
N ALA A 68 -6.73 3.83 -10.48
CA ALA A 68 -7.06 4.65 -9.32
C ALA A 68 -8.10 3.96 -8.41
N ASP A 69 -9.10 3.30 -8.99
CA ASP A 69 -10.15 2.59 -8.26
C ASP A 69 -9.58 1.35 -7.53
N VAL A 70 -8.75 0.56 -8.21
CA VAL A 70 -8.05 -0.59 -7.61
C VAL A 70 -7.13 -0.13 -6.48
N ALA A 71 -6.37 0.96 -6.67
CA ALA A 71 -5.51 1.48 -5.61
C ALA A 71 -6.31 1.91 -4.38
N ARG A 72 -7.43 2.62 -4.56
CA ARG A 72 -8.34 2.98 -3.46
C ARG A 72 -8.92 1.75 -2.76
N TYR A 73 -9.32 0.74 -3.53
CA TYR A 73 -9.78 -0.53 -2.97
C TYR A 73 -8.68 -1.19 -2.11
N VAL A 74 -7.44 -1.27 -2.60
CA VAL A 74 -6.31 -1.83 -1.85
C VAL A 74 -6.08 -1.06 -0.53
N LYS A 75 -6.13 0.27 -0.56
CA LYS A 75 -6.00 1.09 0.66
C LYS A 75 -7.12 0.81 1.66
N SER A 76 -8.34 0.52 1.19
CA SER A 76 -9.49 0.20 2.05
C SER A 76 -9.40 -1.16 2.76
N LEU A 77 -8.47 -2.03 2.35
CA LEU A 77 -8.28 -3.34 2.97
C LEU A 77 -7.52 -3.28 4.32
N CYS A 78 -6.88 -2.15 4.61
CA CYS A 78 -6.37 -1.88 5.95
C CYS A 78 -7.56 -1.60 6.89
N ALA A 79 -7.74 -2.45 7.90
CA ALA A 79 -8.85 -2.36 8.85
C ALA A 79 -8.50 -1.65 10.16
N ASP A 80 -7.26 -1.17 10.31
CA ASP A 80 -6.82 -0.47 11.51
C ASP A 80 -7.20 1.02 11.44
N PRO A 81 -8.15 1.50 12.26
CA PRO A 81 -8.57 2.89 12.25
C PRO A 81 -7.52 3.85 12.82
N ASP A 82 -6.55 3.36 13.58
CA ASP A 82 -5.48 4.16 14.16
C ASP A 82 -4.31 4.35 13.18
N TRP A 83 -4.33 3.64 12.04
CA TRP A 83 -3.29 3.74 11.05
C TRP A 83 -3.49 4.97 10.15
N VAL A 84 -2.53 5.89 10.21
CA VAL A 84 -2.50 7.09 9.37
C VAL A 84 -2.07 6.72 7.95
N PRO A 85 -2.88 7.01 6.91
CA PRO A 85 -2.46 6.80 5.52
C PRO A 85 -1.10 7.47 5.23
N GLY A 86 -0.22 6.80 4.50
CA GLY A 86 1.15 7.26 4.22
C GLY A 86 1.22 8.63 3.52
N GLU A 87 0.15 9.02 2.82
CA GLU A 87 -0.06 10.34 2.24
C GLU A 87 -0.09 11.46 3.31
N LEU A 88 -0.46 11.09 4.54
CA LEU A 88 -0.54 11.96 5.71
C LEU A 88 0.63 11.74 6.68
N ASN A 89 1.55 10.82 6.37
CA ASN A 89 2.78 10.62 7.13
C ASN A 89 3.81 11.72 6.76
N PHE A 90 3.45 12.96 7.06
CA PHE A 90 4.39 14.08 6.99
C PHE A 90 5.50 13.84 8.02
N PRO A 91 6.78 14.09 7.68
CA PRO A 91 7.83 14.10 8.69
C PRO A 91 7.37 15.03 9.81
N ARG A 92 7.31 14.51 11.05
CA ARG A 92 6.94 15.31 12.22
C ARG A 92 7.73 16.62 12.14
N PRO A 93 7.08 17.80 12.16
CA PRO A 93 7.85 19.03 12.22
C PRO A 93 8.75 18.91 13.45
N LEU A 94 10.04 19.19 13.28
CA LEU A 94 11.03 19.31 14.36
C LEU A 94 10.71 20.56 15.20
N LEU A 95 9.44 20.75 15.57
CA LEU A 95 9.01 21.81 16.45
C LEU A 95 9.48 21.39 17.84
N THR A 96 10.65 21.88 18.18
CA THR A 96 11.20 21.86 19.52
C THR A 96 10.10 22.20 20.51
N GLU A 97 9.70 21.22 21.32
CA GLU A 97 8.86 21.45 22.48
C GLU A 97 9.61 22.43 23.39
N ARG A 98 9.25 23.71 23.33
CA ARG A 98 9.46 24.58 24.49
C ARG A 98 8.38 24.18 25.50
N PRO A 99 8.75 23.77 26.72
CA PRO A 99 7.76 23.42 27.72
C PRO A 99 6.92 24.65 28.03
N PHE A 100 5.60 24.52 27.91
CA PHE A 100 4.66 25.53 28.39
C PHE A 100 4.91 25.73 29.90
N PRO A 101 5.16 26.97 30.39
CA PRO A 101 5.27 27.19 31.82
C PRO A 101 3.90 26.98 32.48
N ASN A 102 3.89 26.18 33.54
CA ASN A 102 2.73 25.91 34.39
C ASN A 102 2.03 27.22 34.78
N ARG A 103 0.73 27.33 34.47
CA ARG A 103 -0.13 28.35 35.07
C ARG A 103 -0.65 27.80 36.40
N LYS A 104 -0.23 28.41 37.51
CA LYS A 104 -1.02 28.49 38.74
C LYS A 104 -1.69 29.86 38.78
#